data_AF-A0A328AJH1-F1
#
_entry.id   AF-A0A328AJH1-F1
#
_cell.length_a   1.000
_cell.length_b   1.000
_cell.length_c   1.000
_cell.angle_alpha   90.00
_cell.angle_beta   90.00
_cell.angle_gamma   90.00
#
_symmetry.space_group_name_H-M   'P 1'
#
loop_
_entity.id
_entity.type
_entity.pdbx_description
1 polymer ?
#
loop_
_entity_poly.entity_id
_entity_poly.type
_entity_poly.pdbx_seq_one_letter_code
_entity_poly.pdbx_strand_id
1 'polypeptide(L)'
;MIRYIAPGVLAAAVMASAGIAAPTPAQTQPQGYAWIVSPDEDSCHTEIELTGKSGATAQVELASDGQLVQLKFAKDEMPKRAFLAIDIDRKPYSNLLLRLENPKVGAMTLSDETLNALRKGGTLLIAWLADEPMSARLAGSEQAINDLRTCGAQVAAQYRANLAARQEAEARAAADARAQKLADEQLALVKAQKEAAEAQAQHVAAETKRREEEAEAQREAQRQQALAEQREQQLADQRRAAEDQRQEYLRRYYPQYGGQYAPPPGYGRYPNEDDGY
;
A
#
# COMPACT_ATOMS: atom_id res chain seq x y z
N MET A 1 26.19 -57.23 23.44
CA MET A 1 26.03 -55.79 23.78
C MET A 1 24.57 -55.60 24.17
N ILE A 2 24.33 -55.39 25.46
CA ILE A 2 23.04 -55.60 26.13
C ILE A 2 22.21 -54.31 26.07
N ARG A 3 20.99 -54.44 25.53
CA ARG A 3 19.85 -53.54 25.76
C ARG A 3 19.22 -53.87 27.13
N TYR A 4 18.37 -52.95 27.63
CA TYR A 4 17.16 -53.12 28.45
C TYR A 4 17.11 -52.49 29.87
N ILE A 5 16.02 -51.72 30.04
CA ILE A 5 15.11 -51.56 31.21
C ILE A 5 15.50 -50.63 32.37
N ALA A 6 14.71 -49.55 32.49
CA ALA A 6 14.37 -48.82 33.73
C ALA A 6 13.34 -49.60 34.56
N PRO A 7 13.21 -49.43 35.90
CA PRO A 7 12.05 -48.66 36.40
C PRO A 7 12.19 -48.03 37.83
N GLY A 8 11.20 -47.20 38.21
CA GLY A 8 10.77 -46.98 39.61
C GLY A 8 11.23 -45.65 40.25
N VAL A 9 10.56 -44.51 40.10
CA VAL A 9 9.29 -44.00 40.71
C VAL A 9 9.37 -43.75 42.24
N LEU A 10 9.20 -42.49 42.65
CA LEU A 10 8.15 -41.94 43.57
C LEU A 10 8.58 -40.54 44.08
N ALA A 11 7.87 -39.49 43.66
CA ALA A 11 6.80 -38.79 44.39
C ALA A 11 7.35 -37.56 45.16
N ALA A 12 7.15 -36.35 44.63
CA ALA A 12 6.00 -35.46 44.87
C ALA A 12 6.16 -34.61 46.13
N ALA A 13 6.33 -33.30 45.93
CA ALA A 13 5.87 -32.29 46.88
C ALA A 13 5.53 -31.00 46.12
N VAL A 14 4.22 -30.78 46.05
CA VAL A 14 3.53 -29.55 45.63
C VAL A 14 3.92 -28.41 46.58
N MET A 15 4.21 -27.21 46.06
CA MET A 15 3.67 -25.96 46.61
C MET A 15 3.64 -24.89 45.51
N ALA A 16 2.46 -24.75 44.92
CA ALA A 16 2.02 -23.50 44.33
C ALA A 16 1.68 -22.55 45.49
N SER A 17 2.54 -21.57 45.73
CA SER A 17 2.19 -20.41 46.56
C SER A 17 1.56 -19.34 45.66
N ALA A 18 0.30 -19.08 45.95
CA ALA A 18 -0.47 -17.96 45.45
C ALA A 18 0.27 -16.63 45.69
N GLY A 19 0.11 -15.70 44.75
CA GLY A 19 0.69 -14.37 44.79
C GLY A 19 0.37 -13.66 46.09
N ILE A 20 1.40 -13.48 46.91
CA ILE A 20 1.44 -12.39 47.88
C ILE A 20 1.86 -11.19 47.05
N ALA A 21 0.88 -10.34 46.72
CA ALA A 21 1.17 -8.97 46.33
C ALA A 21 2.07 -8.39 47.42
N ALA A 22 3.35 -8.22 47.10
CA ALA A 22 4.24 -7.48 47.95
C ALA A 22 3.58 -6.11 48.17
N PRO A 23 3.45 -5.63 49.43
CA PRO A 23 3.10 -4.25 49.62
C PRO A 23 4.17 -3.44 48.89
N THR A 24 3.74 -2.73 47.84
CA THR A 24 4.52 -1.66 47.24
C THR A 24 5.04 -0.86 48.43
N PRO A 25 6.36 -0.73 48.63
CA PRO A 25 6.83 0.18 49.66
C PRO A 25 6.23 1.53 49.28
N ALA A 26 5.31 2.03 50.12
CA ALA A 26 4.96 3.43 50.11
C ALA A 26 6.31 4.15 50.12
N GLN A 27 6.61 4.82 49.02
CA GLN A 27 7.82 5.62 48.90
C GLN A 27 7.71 6.66 50.01
N THR A 28 8.35 6.37 51.13
CA THR A 28 8.71 7.37 52.12
C THR A 28 9.56 8.35 51.34
N GLN A 29 8.95 9.44 50.86
CA GLN A 29 9.66 10.50 50.17
C GLN A 29 10.82 10.89 51.08
N PRO A 30 12.09 10.65 50.66
CA PRO A 30 13.21 11.06 51.48
C PRO A 30 13.06 12.56 51.72
N GLN A 31 13.06 12.95 52.99
CA GLN A 31 13.08 14.33 53.46
C GLN A 31 14.47 14.95 53.17
N GLY A 32 14.78 15.02 51.88
CA GLY A 32 16.01 15.53 51.30
C GLY A 32 15.75 15.72 49.81
N TYR A 33 16.04 16.91 49.31
CA TYR A 33 15.88 17.30 47.91
C TYR A 33 16.69 16.35 47.01
N ALA A 34 16.06 15.24 46.60
CA ALA A 34 16.67 14.25 45.75
C ALA A 34 16.44 14.70 44.31
N TRP A 35 17.51 15.18 43.68
CA TRP A 35 17.52 15.41 42.26
C TRP A 35 17.41 14.05 41.55
N ILE A 36 16.20 13.68 41.16
CA ILE A 36 15.94 12.44 40.43
C ILE A 36 15.90 12.81 38.95
N VAL A 37 16.86 12.28 38.19
CA VAL A 37 16.91 12.41 36.73
C VAL A 37 16.21 11.21 36.12
N SER A 38 15.15 11.47 35.36
CA SER A 38 14.33 10.47 34.70
C SER A 38 14.43 10.62 33.18
N PRO A 39 14.55 9.52 32.42
CA PRO A 39 14.48 9.60 30.97
C PRO A 39 13.05 9.86 30.49
N ASP A 40 12.93 10.55 29.36
CA ASP A 40 11.73 10.74 28.55
C ASP A 40 11.99 10.20 27.13
N GLU A 41 11.10 10.48 26.16
CA GLU A 41 11.20 9.95 24.79
C GLU A 41 12.51 10.36 24.08
N ASP A 42 12.88 11.64 24.14
CA ASP A 42 14.03 12.22 23.42
C ASP A 42 14.99 13.02 24.31
N SER A 43 14.73 13.05 25.62
CA SER A 43 15.44 13.88 26.59
C SER A 43 15.42 13.23 27.97
N CYS A 44 16.12 13.81 28.94
CA CYS A 44 15.94 13.48 30.35
C CYS A 44 15.46 14.72 31.10
N HIS A 45 14.72 14.51 32.19
CA HIS A 45 14.18 15.58 33.01
C HIS A 45 14.39 15.34 34.50
N THR A 46 14.25 16.41 35.28
CA THR A 46 14.20 16.37 36.74
C THR A 46 13.23 17.43 37.24
N GLU A 47 12.42 17.09 38.24
CA GLU A 47 11.41 17.98 38.81
C GLU A 47 11.98 18.78 39.99
N ILE A 48 11.61 20.05 40.06
CA ILE A 48 11.96 20.95 41.15
C ILE A 48 10.66 21.52 41.71
N GLU A 49 10.43 21.30 42.99
CA GLU A 49 9.37 21.98 43.72
C GLU A 49 9.87 23.34 44.22
N LEU A 50 9.24 24.40 43.75
CA LEU A 50 9.45 25.76 44.24
C LEU A 50 8.43 26.07 45.33
N THR A 51 8.87 26.80 46.35
CA THR A 51 8.07 27.18 47.52
C THR A 51 8.05 28.71 47.67
N GLY A 52 6.85 29.26 47.85
CA GLY A 52 6.62 30.67 48.13
C GLY A 52 6.60 30.97 49.63
N LYS A 53 6.57 32.26 50.00
CA LYS A 53 6.57 32.67 51.42
C LYS A 53 5.27 32.30 52.13
N SER A 54 4.17 32.24 51.40
CA SER A 54 2.87 31.80 51.93
C SER A 54 2.77 30.29 52.15
N GLY A 55 3.74 29.51 51.67
CA GLY A 55 3.69 28.06 51.60
C GLY A 55 3.06 27.52 50.30
N ALA A 56 2.70 28.40 49.36
CA ALA A 56 2.33 27.99 48.00
C ALA A 56 3.47 27.20 47.34
N THR A 57 3.12 26.20 46.54
CA THR A 57 4.08 25.40 45.79
C THR A 57 3.83 25.52 44.29
N ALA A 58 4.92 25.47 43.50
CA ALA A 58 4.86 25.38 42.05
C ALA A 58 5.90 24.38 41.57
N GLN A 59 5.49 23.49 40.66
CA GLN A 59 6.40 22.53 40.06
C GLN A 59 6.99 23.10 38.77
N VAL A 60 8.30 22.95 38.62
CA VAL A 60 9.03 23.23 37.40
C VAL A 60 9.91 22.04 37.06
N GLU A 61 10.20 21.87 35.78
CA GLU A 61 10.98 20.75 35.27
C GLU A 61 12.24 21.29 34.60
N LEU A 62 13.41 20.74 34.94
CA LEU A 62 14.60 20.91 34.12
C LEU A 62 14.72 19.73 33.17
N ALA A 63 14.71 20.00 31.88
CA ALA A 63 14.88 19.00 30.83
C ALA A 63 16.15 19.25 30.01
N SER A 64 16.76 18.19 29.50
CA SER A 64 17.94 18.25 28.64
C SER A 64 17.93 17.17 27.57
N ASP A 65 18.27 17.55 26.34
CA ASP A 65 18.61 16.67 25.22
C ASP A 65 20.13 16.43 25.10
N GLY A 66 20.90 16.98 26.03
CA GLY A 66 22.35 16.92 26.10
C GLY A 66 23.05 18.13 25.48
N GLN A 67 22.36 18.91 24.64
CA GLN A 67 22.86 20.15 24.06
C GLN A 67 22.33 21.36 24.82
N LEU A 68 21.02 21.38 25.06
CA LEU A 68 20.33 22.47 25.74
C LEU A 68 19.75 21.98 27.06
N VAL A 69 19.66 22.89 28.03
CA VAL A 69 18.90 22.67 29.26
C VAL A 69 17.78 23.68 29.30
N GLN A 70 16.56 23.21 29.48
CA GLN A 70 15.35 24.01 29.49
C GLN A 70 14.66 23.90 30.84
N LEU A 71 14.20 25.03 31.38
CA LEU A 71 13.28 25.09 32.50
C LEU A 71 11.85 25.17 31.96
N LYS A 72 11.09 24.08 32.10
CA LYS A 72 9.68 24.01 31.72
C LYS A 72 8.78 24.29 32.92
N PHE A 73 7.67 24.98 32.69
CA PHE A 73 6.72 25.33 33.73
C PHE A 73 5.32 25.59 33.15
N ALA A 74 4.31 25.48 34.00
CA ALA A 74 2.93 25.81 33.65
C ALA A 74 2.54 27.21 34.16
N LYS A 75 1.89 28.02 33.31
CA LYS A 75 1.35 29.34 33.65
C LYS A 75 0.27 29.76 32.64
N ASP A 76 -0.84 30.33 33.11
CA ASP A 76 -2.00 30.66 32.26
C ASP A 76 -1.71 31.76 31.22
N GLU A 77 -1.02 32.84 31.63
CA GLU A 77 -0.71 33.97 30.77
C GLU A 77 0.80 34.08 30.54
N MET A 78 1.23 33.73 29.33
CA MET A 78 2.63 33.83 28.92
C MET A 78 2.80 34.51 27.55
N PRO A 79 3.82 35.37 27.41
CA PRO A 79 4.21 35.90 26.12
C PRO A 79 4.67 34.76 25.21
N LYS A 80 4.45 34.89 23.89
CA LYS A 80 4.95 33.90 22.91
C LYS A 80 6.46 33.71 23.00
N ARG A 81 7.18 34.81 23.23
CA ARG A 81 8.63 34.88 23.36
C ARG A 81 8.99 36.08 24.23
N ALA A 82 9.86 35.88 25.21
CA ALA A 82 10.38 36.95 26.06
C ALA A 82 11.73 36.57 26.65
N PHE A 83 12.49 37.56 27.13
CA PHE A 83 13.59 37.31 28.06
C PHE A 83 13.10 37.54 29.47
N LEU A 84 13.16 36.51 30.31
CA LEU A 84 12.78 36.59 31.71
C LEU A 84 13.99 36.27 32.59
N ALA A 85 14.10 36.98 33.70
CA ALA A 85 15.17 36.78 34.65
C ALA A 85 14.80 35.71 35.68
N ILE A 86 15.73 34.82 35.99
CA ILE A 86 15.69 34.02 37.21
C ILE A 86 16.85 34.45 38.11
N ASP A 87 16.64 34.44 39.41
CA ASP A 87 17.63 34.88 40.36
C ASP A 87 18.32 33.67 41.00
N ILE A 88 19.64 33.67 41.00
CA ILE A 88 20.45 32.64 41.66
C ILE A 88 21.30 33.35 42.70
N ASP A 89 21.09 33.02 43.97
CA ASP A 89 21.68 33.74 45.10
C ASP A 89 21.51 35.27 45.01
N ARG A 90 20.31 35.70 44.57
CA ARG A 90 19.91 37.10 44.35
C ARG A 90 20.62 37.81 43.18
N LYS A 91 21.39 37.10 42.36
CA LYS A 91 21.91 37.64 41.10
C LYS A 91 20.96 37.27 39.95
N PRO A 92 20.48 38.24 39.15
CA PRO A 92 19.56 37.98 38.05
C PRO A 92 20.26 37.44 36.80
N TYR A 93 19.64 36.46 36.16
CA TYR A 93 20.08 35.83 34.92
C TYR A 93 18.93 35.78 33.91
N SER A 94 19.06 36.53 32.81
CA SER A 94 18.03 36.62 31.77
C SER A 94 18.14 35.48 30.76
N ASN A 95 17.05 34.75 30.55
CA ASN A 95 17.00 33.59 29.69
C ASN A 95 15.81 33.66 28.72
N LEU A 96 15.95 33.01 27.57
CA LEU A 96 14.92 33.04 26.52
C LEU A 96 13.77 32.10 26.89
N LEU A 97 12.60 32.68 27.13
CA LEU A 97 11.33 31.97 27.23
C LEU A 97 10.68 31.83 25.86
N LEU A 98 10.20 30.63 25.57
CA LEU A 98 9.30 30.32 24.46
C LEU A 98 8.04 29.64 24.99
N ARG A 99 6.88 30.05 24.48
CA ARG A 99 5.61 29.35 24.72
C ARG A 99 5.52 28.13 23.83
N LEU A 100 5.25 26.96 24.40
CA LEU A 100 5.10 25.71 23.65
C LEU A 100 3.73 25.65 22.96
N GLU A 101 3.46 24.54 22.27
CA GLU A 101 2.19 24.32 21.56
C GLU A 101 0.98 24.38 22.52
N ASN A 102 1.13 23.84 23.73
CA ASN A 102 0.18 24.07 24.80
C ASN A 102 0.32 25.53 25.30
N PRO A 103 -0.72 26.38 25.16
CA PRO A 103 -0.63 27.80 25.51
C PRO A 103 -0.30 28.05 26.99
N LYS A 104 -0.54 27.07 27.86
CA LYS A 104 -0.28 27.16 29.30
C LYS A 104 1.09 26.61 29.71
N VAL A 105 1.93 26.18 28.77
CA VAL A 105 3.27 25.63 29.06
C VAL A 105 4.35 26.48 28.39
N GLY A 106 5.33 26.87 29.19
CA GLY A 106 6.50 27.63 28.75
C GLY A 106 7.76 26.82 28.93
N ALA A 107 8.74 27.02 28.05
CA ALA A 107 10.08 26.48 28.17
C ALA A 107 11.11 27.63 28.08
N MET A 108 11.95 27.74 29.11
CA MET A 108 13.02 28.72 29.19
C MET A 108 14.37 28.05 28.91
N THR A 109 15.02 28.42 27.81
CA THR A 109 16.36 27.92 27.49
C THR A 109 17.40 28.61 28.36
N LEU A 110 18.09 27.83 29.18
CA LEU A 110 19.08 28.34 30.11
C LEU A 110 20.43 28.53 29.42
N SER A 111 20.98 29.74 29.52
CA SER A 111 22.34 30.07 29.07
C SER A 111 23.40 29.35 29.91
N ASP A 112 24.60 29.17 29.34
CA ASP A 112 25.71 28.54 30.08
C ASP A 112 26.11 29.33 31.34
N GLU A 113 25.96 30.66 31.35
CA GLU A 113 26.20 31.47 32.54
C GLU A 113 25.19 31.13 33.65
N THR A 114 23.91 31.00 33.29
CA THR A 114 22.85 30.61 34.21
C THR A 114 23.05 29.19 34.72
N LEU A 115 23.46 28.26 33.85
CA LEU A 115 23.71 26.87 34.24
C LEU A 115 24.92 26.76 35.18
N ASN A 116 26.00 27.49 34.92
CA ASN A 116 27.14 27.56 35.84
C ASN A 116 26.74 28.17 37.19
N ALA A 117 25.84 29.16 37.19
CA ALA A 117 25.28 29.72 38.42
C ALA A 117 24.39 28.70 39.15
N LEU A 118 23.54 27.94 38.46
CA LEU A 118 22.70 26.92 39.08
C LEU A 118 23.55 25.84 39.76
N ARG A 119 24.61 25.35 39.11
CA ARG A 119 25.51 24.33 39.67
C ARG A 119 26.16 24.78 40.98
N LYS A 120 26.55 26.04 41.08
CA LYS A 120 27.32 26.58 42.21
C LYS A 120 26.48 27.31 43.25
N GLY A 121 25.26 27.69 42.86
CA GLY A 121 24.37 28.52 43.65
C GLY A 121 23.72 27.74 44.79
N GLY A 122 23.27 28.46 45.81
CA GLY A 122 22.54 27.88 46.93
C GLY A 122 21.03 27.90 46.74
N THR A 123 20.50 28.97 46.15
CA THR A 123 19.05 29.22 46.03
C THR A 123 18.66 29.71 44.64
N LEU A 124 17.64 29.09 44.06
CA LEU A 124 16.92 29.56 42.88
C LEU A 124 15.70 30.35 43.32
N LEU A 125 15.46 31.51 42.72
CA LEU A 125 14.26 32.33 42.91
C LEU A 125 13.67 32.75 41.57
N ILE A 126 12.35 32.63 41.45
CA ILE A 126 11.59 32.99 40.25
C ILE A 126 10.42 33.89 40.68
N ALA A 127 10.56 35.19 40.40
CA ALA A 127 9.61 36.21 40.85
C ALA A 127 8.32 36.29 40.01
N TRP A 128 8.36 35.83 38.76
CA TRP A 128 7.28 36.00 37.80
C TRP A 128 6.42 34.74 37.60
N LEU A 129 6.75 33.62 38.25
CA LEU A 129 6.05 32.35 37.98
C LEU A 129 4.63 32.32 38.57
N ALA A 130 4.48 32.81 39.80
CA ALA A 130 3.23 32.87 40.55
C ALA A 130 2.99 34.29 41.09
N ASP A 131 1.94 34.47 41.89
CA ASP A 131 1.60 35.76 42.53
C ASP A 131 2.64 36.22 43.56
N GLU A 132 3.47 35.30 44.05
CA GLU A 132 4.60 35.59 44.92
C GLU A 132 5.91 34.98 44.38
N PRO A 133 7.08 35.51 44.78
CA PRO A 133 8.36 34.91 44.40
C PRO A 133 8.51 33.49 44.94
N MET A 134 8.77 32.57 44.02
CA MET A 134 8.91 31.14 44.31
C MET A 134 10.40 30.78 44.42
N SER A 135 10.77 29.93 45.37
CA SER A 135 12.18 29.59 45.62
C SER A 135 12.41 28.10 45.85
N ALA A 136 13.59 27.61 45.44
CA ALA A 136 14.06 26.27 45.74
C ALA A 136 15.53 26.27 46.15
N ARG A 137 15.91 25.27 46.95
CA ARG A 137 17.30 25.00 47.29
C ARG A 137 17.99 24.25 46.17
N LEU A 138 19.22 24.63 45.87
CA LEU A 138 20.04 24.04 44.80
C LEU A 138 21.08 23.04 45.32
N ALA A 139 20.93 22.54 46.54
CA ALA A 139 21.82 21.53 47.10
C ALA A 139 21.78 20.26 46.22
N GLY A 140 22.93 19.83 45.69
CA GLY A 140 23.04 18.68 44.78
C GLY A 140 22.78 18.98 43.30
N SER A 141 22.49 20.24 42.94
CA SER A 141 22.17 20.63 41.56
C SER A 141 23.33 20.44 40.59
N GLU A 142 24.58 20.56 41.04
CA GLU A 142 25.76 20.36 40.18
C GLU A 142 25.77 18.95 39.56
N GLN A 143 25.67 17.94 40.42
CA GLN A 143 25.64 16.55 40.01
C GLN A 143 24.40 16.28 39.15
N ALA A 144 23.23 16.77 39.58
CA ALA A 144 21.98 16.61 38.86
C ALA A 144 22.04 17.17 37.43
N ILE A 145 22.57 18.38 37.24
CA ILE A 145 22.68 19.01 35.91
C ILE A 145 23.68 18.25 35.03
N ASN A 146 24.74 17.69 35.60
CA ASN A 146 25.69 16.86 34.86
C ASN A 146 25.08 15.52 34.44
N ASP A 147 24.33 14.88 35.33
CA ASP A 147 23.61 13.63 35.06
C ASP A 147 22.50 13.87 34.04
N LEU A 148 21.76 14.97 34.17
CA LEU A 148 20.73 15.41 33.24
C LEU A 148 21.28 15.59 31.82
N ARG A 149 22.43 16.26 31.67
CA ARG A 149 23.10 16.42 30.37
C ARG A 149 23.59 15.10 29.79
N THR A 150 24.20 14.25 30.63
CA THR A 150 24.73 12.94 30.19
C THR A 150 23.63 11.99 29.76
N CYS A 151 22.59 11.87 30.59
CA CYS A 151 21.37 11.12 30.30
C CYS A 151 20.71 11.64 29.03
N GLY A 152 20.49 12.96 28.95
CA GLY A 152 19.86 13.60 27.80
C GLY A 152 20.60 13.32 26.49
N ALA A 153 21.93 13.42 26.49
CA ALA A 153 22.74 13.13 25.31
C ALA A 153 22.60 11.66 24.86
N GLN A 154 22.55 10.72 25.80
CA GLN A 154 22.38 9.29 25.52
C GLN A 154 20.99 8.97 24.96
N VAL A 155 19.94 9.48 25.62
CA VAL A 155 18.55 9.28 25.20
C VAL A 155 18.30 9.92 23.84
N ALA A 156 18.73 11.17 23.63
CA ALA A 156 18.58 11.86 22.34
C ALA A 156 19.34 11.14 21.21
N ALA A 157 20.53 10.58 21.48
CA ALA A 157 21.26 9.79 20.50
C ALA A 157 20.55 8.49 20.15
N GLN A 158 20.03 7.77 21.15
CA GLN A 158 19.25 6.55 20.94
C GLN A 158 17.95 6.84 20.19
N TYR A 159 17.26 7.92 20.54
CA TYR A 159 16.04 8.36 19.88
C TYR A 159 16.28 8.64 18.39
N ARG A 160 17.31 9.42 18.06
CA ARG A 160 17.68 9.70 16.65
C ARG A 160 18.04 8.43 15.88
N ALA A 161 18.76 7.50 16.51
CA ALA A 161 19.09 6.21 15.88
C ALA A 161 17.83 5.37 15.61
N ASN A 162 16.89 5.32 16.56
CA ASN A 162 15.62 4.62 16.41
C ASN A 162 14.74 5.25 15.31
N LEU A 163 14.69 6.58 15.26
CA LEU A 163 13.95 7.32 14.22
C LEU A 163 14.52 7.02 12.83
N ALA A 164 15.84 7.07 12.68
CA ALA A 164 16.51 6.75 11.41
C ALA A 164 16.25 5.30 10.97
N ALA A 165 16.32 4.34 11.90
CA ALA A 165 16.04 2.94 11.61
C ALA A 165 14.59 2.71 11.18
N ARG A 166 13.62 3.39 11.81
CA ARG A 166 12.20 3.34 11.43
C ARG A 166 11.98 3.90 10.02
N GLN A 167 12.55 5.07 9.72
CA GLN A 167 12.45 5.69 8.40
C GLN A 167 13.08 4.81 7.31
N GLU A 168 14.22 4.17 7.60
CA GLU A 168 14.85 3.24 6.66
C GLU A 168 13.99 1.99 6.43
N ALA A 169 13.40 1.42 7.49
CA ALA A 169 12.51 0.27 7.38
C ALA A 169 11.26 0.60 6.55
N GLU A 170 10.64 1.77 6.77
CA GLU A 170 9.51 2.26 5.98
C GLU A 170 9.89 2.49 4.52
N ALA A 171 11.06 3.08 4.26
CA ALA A 171 11.56 3.29 2.90
C ALA A 171 11.79 1.97 2.16
N ARG A 172 12.37 0.97 2.84
CA ARG A 172 12.54 -0.39 2.28
C ARG A 172 11.20 -1.05 1.99
N ALA A 173 10.27 -1.03 2.94
CA ALA A 173 8.92 -1.59 2.73
C ALA A 173 8.18 -0.89 1.57
N ALA A 174 8.31 0.43 1.45
CA ALA A 174 7.73 1.17 0.33
C ALA A 174 8.40 0.84 -1.02
N ALA A 175 9.71 0.57 -1.03
CA ALA A 175 10.42 0.13 -2.23
C ALA A 175 9.97 -1.28 -2.67
N ASP A 176 9.89 -2.22 -1.74
CA ASP A 176 9.43 -3.59 -2.00
C ASP A 176 7.99 -3.61 -2.51
N ALA A 177 7.10 -2.81 -1.92
CA ALA A 177 5.73 -2.68 -2.39
C ALA A 177 5.63 -2.13 -3.83
N ARG A 178 6.52 -1.20 -4.22
CA ARG A 178 6.59 -0.71 -5.60
C ARG A 178 7.12 -1.78 -6.55
N ALA A 179 8.14 -2.53 -6.13
CA ALA A 179 8.69 -3.63 -6.93
C ALA A 179 7.64 -4.73 -7.18
N GLN A 180 6.86 -5.08 -6.16
CA GLN A 180 5.76 -6.04 -6.28
C GLN A 180 4.69 -5.55 -7.26
N LYS A 181 4.25 -4.28 -7.14
CA LYS A 181 3.27 -3.70 -8.08
C LYS A 181 3.75 -3.77 -9.54
N LEU A 182 5.01 -3.43 -9.78
CA LEU A 182 5.59 -3.53 -11.13
C LEU A 182 5.66 -4.97 -11.63
N ALA A 183 5.98 -5.92 -10.74
CA ALA A 183 5.98 -7.34 -11.09
C ALA A 183 4.56 -7.86 -11.42
N ASP A 184 3.55 -7.44 -10.65
CA ASP A 184 2.15 -7.80 -10.87
C ASP A 184 1.63 -7.20 -12.18
N GLU A 185 1.97 -5.95 -12.49
CA GLU A 185 1.64 -5.28 -13.76
C GLU A 185 2.28 -6.01 -14.95
N GLN A 186 3.56 -6.40 -14.85
CA GLN A 186 4.22 -7.18 -15.89
C GLN A 186 3.57 -8.55 -16.09
N LEU A 187 3.21 -9.23 -14.99
CA LEU A 187 2.52 -10.52 -15.07
C LEU A 187 1.12 -10.38 -15.70
N ALA A 188 0.39 -9.31 -15.38
CA ALA A 188 -0.91 -9.02 -15.97
C ALA A 188 -0.80 -8.75 -17.48
N LEU A 189 0.21 -7.99 -17.91
CA LEU A 189 0.48 -7.74 -19.33
C LEU A 189 0.81 -9.04 -20.08
N VAL A 190 1.65 -9.90 -19.52
CA VAL A 190 1.99 -11.20 -20.14
C VAL A 190 0.75 -12.10 -20.24
N LYS A 191 -0.10 -12.14 -19.22
CA LYS A 191 -1.37 -12.88 -19.26
C LYS A 191 -2.30 -12.33 -20.34
N ALA A 192 -2.48 -11.02 -20.41
CA ALA A 192 -3.31 -10.39 -21.43
C ALA A 192 -2.79 -10.65 -22.85
N GLN A 193 -1.47 -10.61 -23.07
CA GLN A 193 -0.87 -10.96 -24.36
C GLN A 193 -1.12 -12.43 -24.72
N LYS A 194 -1.03 -13.34 -23.75
CA LYS A 194 -1.31 -14.76 -23.96
C LYS A 194 -2.78 -14.99 -24.32
N GLU A 195 -3.71 -14.40 -23.57
CA GLU A 195 -5.15 -14.51 -23.86
C GLU A 195 -5.49 -13.93 -25.24
N ALA A 196 -4.91 -12.79 -25.61
CA ALA A 196 -5.08 -12.21 -26.94
C ALA A 196 -4.53 -13.13 -28.06
N ALA A 197 -3.37 -13.75 -27.85
CA ALA A 197 -2.78 -14.70 -28.80
C ALA A 197 -3.63 -15.96 -28.94
N GLU A 198 -4.17 -16.50 -27.83
CA GLU A 198 -5.07 -17.65 -27.84
C GLU A 198 -6.39 -17.32 -28.55
N ALA A 199 -6.96 -16.15 -28.32
CA ALA A 199 -8.16 -15.69 -29.04
C ALA A 199 -7.92 -15.54 -30.54
N GLN A 200 -6.76 -15.01 -30.96
CA GLN A 200 -6.38 -14.94 -32.37
C GLN A 200 -6.23 -16.33 -32.99
N ALA A 201 -5.60 -17.28 -32.28
CA ALA A 201 -5.47 -18.65 -32.74
C ALA A 201 -6.83 -19.33 -32.92
N GLN A 202 -7.77 -19.12 -31.99
CA GLN A 202 -9.13 -19.62 -32.10
C GLN A 202 -9.89 -19.00 -33.28
N HIS A 203 -9.72 -17.70 -33.53
CA HIS A 203 -10.33 -17.02 -34.67
C HIS A 203 -9.83 -17.61 -36.00
N VAL A 204 -8.51 -17.77 -36.15
CA VAL A 204 -7.91 -18.36 -37.35
C VAL A 204 -8.35 -19.81 -37.54
N ALA A 205 -8.41 -20.61 -36.47
CA ALA A 205 -8.91 -21.98 -36.54
C ALA A 205 -10.40 -22.03 -36.96
N ALA A 206 -11.23 -21.14 -36.43
CA ALA A 206 -12.64 -21.05 -36.78
C ALA A 206 -12.85 -20.60 -38.23
N GLU A 207 -12.09 -19.61 -38.72
CA GLU A 207 -12.11 -19.19 -40.12
C GLU A 207 -11.65 -20.31 -41.06
N THR A 208 -10.59 -21.04 -40.67
CA THR A 208 -10.09 -22.18 -41.45
C THR A 208 -11.17 -23.26 -41.56
N LYS A 209 -11.83 -23.60 -40.43
CA LYS A 209 -12.92 -24.57 -40.41
C LYS A 209 -14.10 -24.13 -41.29
N ARG A 210 -14.48 -22.84 -41.24
CA ARG A 210 -15.54 -22.30 -42.11
C ARG A 210 -15.19 -22.44 -43.59
N ARG A 211 -13.95 -22.14 -43.97
CA ARG A 211 -13.49 -22.32 -45.36
C ARG A 211 -13.48 -23.78 -45.79
N GLU A 212 -13.13 -24.70 -44.90
CA GLU A 212 -13.18 -26.14 -45.17
C GLU A 212 -14.63 -26.62 -45.38
N GLU A 213 -15.55 -26.20 -44.50
CA GLU A 213 -17.00 -26.49 -44.61
C GLU A 213 -17.59 -25.90 -45.90
N GLU A 214 -17.24 -24.66 -46.26
CA GLU A 214 -17.65 -24.03 -47.53
C GLU A 214 -17.08 -24.77 -48.74
N ALA A 215 -15.80 -25.17 -48.70
CA ALA A 215 -15.16 -25.94 -49.77
C ALA A 215 -15.74 -27.35 -49.90
N GLU A 216 -16.15 -27.98 -48.80
CA GLU A 216 -16.85 -29.27 -48.82
C GLU A 216 -18.27 -29.13 -49.37
N ALA A 217 -19.02 -28.12 -48.96
CA ALA A 217 -20.35 -27.81 -49.48
C ALA A 217 -20.32 -27.50 -51.00
N GLN A 218 -19.32 -26.75 -51.47
CA GLN A 218 -19.11 -26.52 -52.91
C GLN A 218 -18.81 -27.83 -53.66
N ARG A 219 -17.95 -28.69 -53.11
CA ARG A 219 -17.67 -30.02 -53.69
C ARG A 219 -18.91 -30.91 -53.73
N GLU A 220 -19.76 -30.86 -52.71
CA GLU A 220 -21.03 -31.57 -52.70
C GLU A 220 -22.03 -31.01 -53.72
N ALA A 221 -22.18 -29.70 -53.81
CA ALA A 221 -23.03 -29.05 -54.80
C ALA A 221 -22.61 -29.40 -56.24
N GLN A 222 -21.31 -29.39 -56.54
CA GLN A 222 -20.78 -29.82 -57.85
C GLN A 222 -21.10 -31.29 -58.14
N ARG A 223 -20.98 -32.18 -57.14
CA ARG A 223 -21.37 -33.60 -57.28
C ARG A 223 -22.86 -33.75 -57.57
N GLN A 224 -23.72 -32.98 -56.89
CA GLN A 224 -25.16 -33.01 -57.13
C GLN A 224 -25.53 -32.49 -58.52
N GLN A 225 -24.89 -31.40 -58.99
CA GLN A 225 -25.06 -30.88 -60.34
C GLN A 225 -24.67 -31.92 -61.40
N ALA A 226 -23.49 -32.53 -61.27
CA ALA A 226 -23.04 -33.58 -62.19
C ALA A 226 -23.98 -34.80 -62.22
N LEU A 227 -24.54 -35.20 -61.07
CA LEU A 227 -25.54 -36.27 -61.01
C LEU A 227 -26.88 -35.86 -61.66
N ALA A 228 -27.31 -34.61 -61.50
CA ALA A 228 -28.51 -34.10 -62.15
C ALA A 228 -28.36 -34.05 -63.68
N GLU A 229 -27.22 -33.55 -64.18
CA GLU A 229 -26.88 -33.53 -65.61
C GLU A 229 -26.86 -34.95 -66.19
N GLN A 230 -26.29 -35.94 -65.48
CA GLN A 230 -26.33 -37.34 -65.92
C GLN A 230 -27.76 -37.88 -66.01
N ARG A 231 -28.64 -37.55 -65.05
CA ARG A 231 -30.05 -37.96 -65.12
C ARG A 231 -30.78 -37.32 -66.30
N GLU A 232 -30.54 -36.05 -66.57
CA GLU A 232 -31.13 -35.36 -67.71
C GLU A 232 -30.68 -35.98 -69.04
N GLN A 233 -29.39 -36.30 -69.17
CA GLN A 233 -28.87 -37.00 -70.35
C GLN A 233 -29.54 -38.37 -70.53
N GLN A 234 -29.64 -39.17 -69.46
CA GLN A 234 -30.34 -40.47 -69.52
C GLN A 234 -31.81 -40.34 -69.91
N LEU A 235 -32.51 -39.32 -69.39
CA LEU A 235 -33.91 -39.04 -69.77
C LEU A 235 -34.02 -38.57 -71.22
N ALA A 236 -33.08 -37.75 -71.70
CA ALA A 236 -33.03 -37.30 -73.09
C ALA A 236 -32.76 -38.46 -74.05
N ASP A 237 -31.85 -39.36 -73.71
CA ASP A 237 -31.55 -40.57 -74.49
C ASP A 237 -32.75 -41.53 -74.51
N GLN A 238 -33.45 -41.72 -73.39
CA GLN A 238 -34.71 -42.48 -73.36
C GLN A 238 -35.81 -41.85 -74.22
N ARG A 239 -35.93 -40.51 -74.21
CA ARG A 239 -36.88 -39.80 -75.08
C ARG A 239 -36.54 -39.98 -76.55
N ARG A 240 -35.26 -39.87 -76.93
CA ARG A 240 -34.79 -40.15 -78.30
C ARG A 240 -35.10 -41.59 -78.71
N ALA A 241 -34.76 -42.57 -77.87
CA ALA A 241 -35.06 -43.97 -78.14
C ALA A 241 -36.58 -44.24 -78.27
N ALA A 242 -37.41 -43.60 -77.44
CA ALA A 242 -38.87 -43.71 -77.52
C ALA A 242 -39.43 -43.01 -78.77
N GLU A 243 -38.90 -41.86 -79.16
CA GLU A 243 -39.25 -41.16 -80.40
C GLU A 243 -38.85 -41.98 -81.63
N ASP A 244 -37.67 -42.58 -81.65
CA ASP A 244 -37.20 -43.46 -82.71
C ASP A 244 -38.12 -44.69 -82.84
N GLN A 245 -38.48 -45.34 -81.73
CA GLN A 245 -39.45 -46.44 -81.74
C GLN A 245 -40.84 -45.98 -82.20
N ARG A 246 -41.28 -44.78 -81.82
CA ARG A 246 -42.55 -44.22 -82.28
C ARG A 246 -42.51 -43.90 -83.78
N GLN A 247 -41.41 -43.34 -84.29
CA GLN A 247 -41.22 -43.13 -85.72
C GLN A 247 -41.20 -44.46 -86.47
N GLU A 248 -40.56 -45.48 -85.92
CA GLU A 248 -40.52 -46.82 -86.51
C GLU A 248 -41.90 -47.50 -86.49
N TYR A 249 -42.67 -47.35 -85.41
CA TYR A 249 -44.06 -47.78 -85.32
C TYR A 249 -44.96 -47.06 -86.34
N LEU A 250 -44.84 -45.72 -86.42
CA LEU A 250 -45.56 -44.91 -87.43
C LEU A 250 -45.19 -45.34 -88.85
N ARG A 251 -43.91 -45.61 -89.13
CA ARG A 251 -43.42 -46.12 -90.42
C ARG A 251 -43.96 -47.50 -90.75
N ARG A 252 -44.33 -48.31 -89.75
CA ARG A 252 -44.87 -49.67 -89.92
C ARG A 252 -46.39 -49.72 -90.09
N TYR A 253 -47.15 -48.82 -89.45
CA TYR A 253 -48.62 -48.83 -89.48
C TYR A 253 -49.27 -47.75 -90.37
N TYR A 254 -48.56 -46.67 -90.69
CA TYR A 254 -48.95 -45.72 -91.72
C TYR A 254 -47.90 -45.76 -92.83
N PRO A 255 -48.13 -46.50 -93.94
CA PRO A 255 -47.31 -46.33 -95.13
C PRO A 255 -47.43 -44.87 -95.54
N GLN A 256 -46.32 -44.14 -95.50
CA GLN A 256 -46.26 -42.82 -96.13
C GLN A 256 -46.57 -43.03 -97.61
N TYR A 257 -47.81 -42.70 -97.97
CA TYR A 257 -48.15 -42.36 -99.33
C TYR A 257 -47.25 -41.19 -99.73
N GLY A 258 -46.36 -41.45 -100.68
CA GLY A 258 -45.57 -40.41 -101.31
C GLY A 258 -46.48 -39.30 -101.81
N GLY A 259 -46.19 -38.07 -101.41
CA GLY A 259 -46.90 -36.89 -101.84
C GLY A 259 -46.00 -35.68 -101.71
N GLN A 260 -45.42 -35.26 -102.84
CA GLN A 260 -44.80 -33.96 -103.01
C GLN A 260 -45.79 -32.87 -102.55
N TYR A 261 -45.38 -32.04 -101.60
CA TYR A 261 -45.97 -30.72 -101.42
C TYR A 261 -44.84 -29.72 -101.16
N ALA A 262 -44.44 -29.04 -102.23
CA ALA A 262 -43.57 -27.87 -102.18
C ALA A 262 -44.41 -26.67 -101.72
N PRO A 263 -44.10 -26.02 -100.57
CA PRO A 263 -44.74 -24.77 -100.24
C PRO A 263 -44.13 -23.60 -101.04
N PRO A 264 -44.92 -22.56 -101.38
CA PRO A 264 -44.58 -21.55 -102.37
C PRO A 264 -43.50 -20.57 -101.88
N PRO A 265 -42.82 -19.84 -102.80
CA PRO A 265 -41.86 -18.83 -102.43
C PRO A 265 -42.56 -17.54 -101.97
N GLY A 266 -42.13 -16.99 -100.84
CA GLY A 266 -42.10 -15.53 -100.70
C GLY A 266 -42.47 -14.90 -99.34
N TYR A 267 -41.54 -14.05 -98.89
CA TYR A 267 -41.69 -12.73 -98.24
C TYR A 267 -41.74 -12.57 -96.71
N GLY A 268 -40.82 -11.71 -96.23
CA GLY A 268 -40.76 -11.04 -94.91
C GLY A 268 -39.50 -11.41 -94.12
N ARG A 269 -38.35 -10.68 -94.12
CA ARG A 269 -38.12 -9.25 -93.76
C ARG A 269 -38.67 -8.99 -92.34
N TYR A 270 -37.87 -8.73 -91.31
CA TYR A 270 -36.92 -7.63 -91.17
C TYR A 270 -35.79 -7.92 -90.15
N PRO A 271 -34.63 -7.25 -90.30
CA PRO A 271 -33.57 -7.15 -89.29
C PRO A 271 -33.93 -6.15 -88.18
N ASN A 272 -33.33 -6.31 -87.01
CA ASN A 272 -33.08 -5.22 -86.08
C ASN A 272 -31.60 -5.26 -85.68
N GLU A 273 -30.82 -4.41 -86.36
CA GLU A 273 -29.76 -3.63 -85.73
C GLU A 273 -30.39 -2.49 -84.91
N ASP A 274 -29.54 -1.80 -84.15
CA ASP A 274 -29.77 -0.66 -83.24
C ASP A 274 -30.02 -1.05 -81.77
N ASP A 275 -29.36 -0.46 -80.78
CA ASP A 275 -28.17 0.38 -80.69
C ASP A 275 -27.97 0.69 -79.19
N GLY A 276 -26.76 1.04 -78.79
CA GLY A 276 -26.60 2.13 -77.80
C GLY A 276 -25.88 1.81 -76.49
N TYR A 277 -24.66 2.36 -76.42
CA TYR A 277 -23.95 2.96 -75.27
C TYR A 277 -23.56 2.09 -74.05
#